data_AF-A0A9Y3VAE6-F1
#
_entry.id   AF-A0A9Y3VAE6-F1
#
_cell.length_a   1.000
_cell.length_b   1.000
_cell.length_c   1.000
_cell.angle_alpha   90.00
_cell.angle_beta   90.00
_cell.angle_gamma   90.00
#
_symmetry.space_group_name_H-M   'P 1'
#
loop_
_entity.id
_entity.type
_entity.pdbx_description
1 polymer ?
#
loop_
_entity_poly.entity_id
_entity_poly.type
_entity_poly.pdbx_seq_one_letter_code
_entity_poly.pdbx_strand_id
1 'polypeptide(L)'
;MDVFMDKDFSMTGNTSHETSRARIEGNKDQGLNHSDPLDMFIGIELLQRYKPLFLPLYCLVVVVAVVGNSFLLACILADKKLHNATNFFIGNLAAGDLLMCLTCVPLTVSYAFDSHGWAFGRPFCHLVPLLQCATVFASVLSLTAIAVDRYIVVAHPVRRRISVWGCGAVTLGVWLLSLALAAPPSYYTDYLDLRPTGIDLVVCEEFWPNSGNLRLLYSCFILITSYMIPLLSVSVSYCAITISLKRYSVPGEPSNSQQRWSQRRKKTFSLLVASVLAFALCWLPLQVLNLLLDLDPDFHIMGKRYINVLQVCCHLVAMSSACYNPFIYASLHSKVRMHLKGYLCPCHNHQRRMVERSS
;
A
#
# COMPACT_ATOMS: atom_id res chain seq x y z
N MET A 1 11.37 -11.12 -1.83
CA MET A 1 12.15 -12.33 -1.48
C MET A 1 13.57 -11.98 -1.94
N ASP A 2 14.11 -10.88 -1.38
CA ASP A 2 15.18 -10.06 -1.99
C ASP A 2 16.60 -10.53 -1.66
N VAL A 3 16.77 -11.78 -1.22
CA VAL A 3 17.98 -12.18 -0.49
C VAL A 3 18.72 -13.27 -1.26
N PHE A 4 19.74 -12.83 -2.03
CA PHE A 4 20.77 -13.60 -2.73
C PHE A 4 20.40 -14.33 -4.04
N MET A 5 20.63 -13.64 -5.16
CA MET A 5 21.12 -14.27 -6.41
C MET A 5 22.13 -13.29 -7.03
N ASP A 6 23.36 -13.34 -6.54
CA ASP A 6 24.48 -12.65 -7.19
C ASP A 6 24.87 -13.42 -8.46
N LYS A 7 25.18 -12.70 -9.53
CA LYS A 7 25.09 -13.15 -10.93
C LYS A 7 26.35 -13.87 -11.42
N ASP A 8 26.94 -14.75 -10.62
CA ASP A 8 28.17 -15.47 -10.99
C ASP A 8 28.02 -17.00 -10.86
N PHE A 9 27.31 -17.59 -11.82
CA PHE A 9 27.51 -19.00 -12.17
C PHE A 9 27.76 -19.11 -13.67
N SER A 10 28.97 -18.74 -14.09
CA SER A 10 29.51 -19.13 -15.39
C SER A 10 30.68 -20.10 -15.19
N MET A 11 30.41 -21.40 -15.32
CA MET A 11 31.45 -22.41 -15.42
C MET A 11 32.05 -22.40 -16.83
N THR A 12 33.27 -21.89 -16.98
CA THR A 12 34.17 -22.28 -18.07
C THR A 12 34.97 -23.50 -17.63
N GLY A 13 34.72 -24.64 -18.27
CA GLY A 13 35.61 -25.80 -18.17
C GLY A 13 36.83 -25.65 -19.08
N ASN A 14 38.02 -26.01 -18.59
CA ASN A 14 38.94 -26.94 -19.26
C ASN A 14 40.17 -27.32 -18.41
N THR A 15 40.35 -28.63 -18.25
CA THR A 15 41.60 -29.45 -18.24
C THR A 15 42.94 -28.84 -17.79
N SER A 16 43.61 -29.46 -16.80
CA SER A 16 44.80 -30.35 -16.96
C SER A 16 45.82 -30.34 -15.79
N HIS A 17 46.27 -31.56 -15.44
CA HIS A 17 47.57 -31.99 -14.86
C HIS A 17 47.99 -31.74 -13.37
N GLU A 18 48.28 -32.88 -12.74
CA GLU A 18 49.45 -33.22 -11.89
C GLU A 18 49.58 -32.83 -10.39
N THR A 19 49.41 -33.87 -9.56
CA THR A 19 50.39 -34.43 -8.59
C THR A 19 51.14 -33.49 -7.63
N SER A 20 50.79 -33.53 -6.33
CA SER A 20 51.73 -33.92 -5.26
C SER A 20 51.09 -33.91 -3.86
N ARG A 21 51.31 -35.03 -3.14
CA ARG A 21 51.13 -35.17 -1.68
C ARG A 21 52.32 -34.56 -0.96
N ALA A 22 52.05 -33.80 0.10
CA ALA A 22 52.82 -33.57 1.35
C ALA A 22 52.66 -32.08 1.76
N ARG A 23 52.60 -31.63 3.01
CA ARG A 23 52.51 -32.19 4.36
C ARG A 23 52.60 -30.95 5.28
N ILE A 24 51.77 -30.90 6.33
CA ILE A 24 51.98 -30.20 7.62
C ILE A 24 51.73 -28.67 7.70
N GLU A 25 50.72 -28.38 8.53
CA GLU A 25 50.57 -27.32 9.54
C GLU A 25 50.57 -25.83 9.16
N GLY A 26 49.46 -25.20 9.56
CA GLY A 26 49.51 -23.91 10.24
C GLY A 26 49.33 -22.68 9.37
N ASN A 27 48.08 -22.32 9.09
CA ASN A 27 47.68 -20.94 9.35
C ASN A 27 46.17 -20.85 9.58
N LYS A 28 45.79 -20.51 10.81
CA LYS A 28 44.52 -19.86 11.11
C LYS A 28 44.52 -18.48 10.43
N ASP A 29 43.33 -17.94 10.25
CA ASP A 29 43.02 -16.62 9.72
C ASP A 29 42.87 -16.54 8.20
N GLN A 30 41.66 -16.88 7.75
CA GLN A 30 40.90 -16.06 6.82
C GLN A 30 39.42 -16.48 6.89
N GLY A 31 38.65 -15.71 7.66
CA GLY A 31 37.19 -15.79 7.67
C GLY A 31 36.66 -15.29 6.33
N LEU A 32 36.38 -16.23 5.42
CA LEU A 32 35.54 -16.01 4.25
C LEU A 32 34.10 -16.26 4.67
N ASN A 33 33.34 -15.18 4.86
CA ASN A 33 31.89 -15.19 5.02
C ASN A 33 31.24 -15.67 3.71
N HIS A 34 31.24 -16.98 3.49
CA HIS A 34 30.34 -17.58 2.52
C HIS A 34 29.01 -17.81 3.21
N SER A 35 27.95 -17.14 2.76
CA SER A 35 26.58 -17.40 3.21
C SER A 35 26.26 -18.89 3.09
N ASP A 36 26.11 -19.60 4.20
CA ASP A 36 25.74 -21.02 4.18
C ASP A 36 24.32 -21.15 3.57
N PRO A 37 24.12 -21.96 2.52
CA PRO A 37 22.81 -22.20 1.89
C PRO A 37 21.74 -22.62 2.91
N LEU A 38 22.17 -23.24 4.01
CA LEU A 38 21.33 -23.75 5.08
C LEU A 38 20.46 -22.64 5.73
N ASP A 39 20.97 -21.43 5.88
CA ASP A 39 20.24 -20.33 6.54
C ASP A 39 19.08 -19.80 5.69
N MET A 40 19.20 -19.85 4.35
CA MET A 40 18.14 -19.46 3.41
C MET A 40 16.97 -20.46 3.45
N PHE A 41 17.27 -21.76 3.48
CA PHE A 41 16.27 -22.82 3.61
C PHE A 41 15.49 -22.70 4.93
N ILE A 42 16.17 -22.39 6.04
CA ILE A 42 15.53 -22.25 7.36
C ILE A 42 14.53 -21.08 7.39
N GLY A 43 14.80 -19.97 6.68
CA GLY A 43 13.89 -18.83 6.61
C GLY A 43 12.60 -19.12 5.84
N ILE A 44 12.69 -19.87 4.74
CA ILE A 44 11.53 -20.29 3.93
C ILE A 44 10.69 -21.33 4.68
N GLU A 45 11.33 -22.31 5.33
CA GLU A 45 10.64 -23.30 6.17
C GLU A 45 9.87 -22.63 7.32
N LEU A 46 10.47 -21.63 7.96
CA LEU A 46 9.81 -20.88 9.02
C LEU A 46 8.57 -20.14 8.49
N LEU A 47 8.68 -19.49 7.33
CA LEU A 47 7.53 -18.83 6.70
C LEU A 47 6.41 -19.83 6.38
N GLN A 48 6.76 -20.98 5.80
CA GLN A 48 5.80 -22.05 5.50
C GLN A 48 5.12 -22.58 6.76
N ARG A 49 5.83 -22.67 7.90
CA ARG A 49 5.23 -23.05 9.19
C ARG A 49 4.14 -22.08 9.66
N TYR A 50 4.27 -20.79 9.34
CA TYR A 50 3.27 -19.77 9.66
C TYR A 50 2.21 -19.56 8.57
N LYS A 51 2.26 -20.31 7.46
CA LYS A 51 1.22 -20.31 6.41
C LYS A 51 -0.22 -20.41 6.93
N PRO A 52 -0.58 -21.33 7.88
CA PRO A 52 -1.94 -21.42 8.38
C PRO A 52 -2.40 -20.20 9.21
N LEU A 53 -1.47 -19.33 9.64
CA LEU A 53 -1.78 -18.07 10.31
C LEU A 53 -1.94 -16.93 9.31
N PHE A 54 -0.98 -16.76 8.38
CA PHE A 54 -0.98 -15.63 7.45
C PHE A 54 -2.06 -15.73 6.38
N LEU A 55 -2.29 -16.93 5.83
CA LEU A 55 -3.26 -17.12 4.75
C LEU A 55 -4.69 -16.65 5.13
N PRO A 56 -5.28 -17.06 6.28
CA PRO A 56 -6.60 -16.56 6.66
C PRO A 56 -6.61 -15.06 6.96
N LEU A 57 -5.50 -14.48 7.45
CA LEU A 57 -5.40 -13.03 7.67
C LEU A 57 -5.42 -12.26 6.35
N TYR A 58 -4.68 -12.71 5.33
CA TYR A 58 -4.74 -12.12 3.99
C TYR A 58 -6.13 -12.26 3.39
N CYS A 59 -6.76 -13.44 3.51
CA CYS A 59 -8.14 -13.63 3.06
C CYS A 59 -9.11 -12.65 3.76
N LEU A 60 -8.96 -12.45 5.08
CA LEU A 60 -9.77 -11.51 5.83
C LEU A 60 -9.57 -10.08 5.33
N VAL A 61 -8.32 -9.64 5.12
CA VAL A 61 -8.00 -8.32 4.56
C VAL A 61 -8.64 -8.13 3.19
N VAL A 62 -8.48 -9.10 2.28
CA VAL A 62 -9.07 -9.04 0.93
C VAL A 62 -10.59 -8.97 1.01
N VAL A 63 -11.24 -9.82 1.80
CA VAL A 63 -12.71 -9.81 1.93
C VAL A 63 -13.21 -8.48 2.48
N VAL A 64 -12.62 -7.99 3.57
CA VAL A 64 -13.03 -6.72 4.19
C VAL A 64 -12.81 -5.54 3.23
N ALA A 65 -11.65 -5.47 2.59
CA ALA A 65 -11.32 -4.41 1.64
C ALA A 65 -12.26 -4.45 0.42
N VAL A 66 -12.49 -5.63 -0.18
CA VAL A 66 -13.34 -5.78 -1.36
C VAL A 66 -14.78 -5.43 -1.04
N VAL A 67 -15.35 -5.97 0.04
CA VAL A 67 -16.73 -5.68 0.43
C VAL A 67 -16.90 -4.20 0.77
N GLY A 68 -15.99 -3.65 1.57
CA GLY A 68 -16.04 -2.25 2.01
C GLY A 68 -15.91 -1.27 0.84
N ASN A 69 -14.89 -1.43 -0.01
CA ASN A 69 -14.64 -0.52 -1.13
C ASN A 69 -15.70 -0.67 -2.22
N SER A 70 -16.19 -1.89 -2.48
CA SER A 70 -17.32 -2.10 -3.41
C SER A 70 -18.59 -1.42 -2.92
N PHE A 71 -18.91 -1.54 -1.63
CA PHE A 71 -20.06 -0.87 -1.04
C PHE A 71 -19.93 0.66 -1.10
N LEU A 72 -18.74 1.20 -0.78
CA LEU A 72 -18.45 2.63 -0.86
C LEU A 72 -18.63 3.14 -2.30
N LEU A 73 -18.07 2.43 -3.28
CA LEU A 73 -18.16 2.78 -4.69
C LEU A 73 -19.60 2.72 -5.19
N ALA A 74 -20.35 1.66 -4.85
CA ALA A 74 -21.76 1.53 -5.19
C ALA A 74 -22.60 2.68 -4.61
N CYS A 75 -22.35 3.08 -3.36
CA CYS A 75 -23.04 4.22 -2.74
C CYS A 75 -22.77 5.53 -3.50
N ILE A 76 -21.52 5.78 -3.90
CA ILE A 76 -21.13 6.99 -4.65
C ILE A 76 -21.81 7.02 -6.01
N LEU A 77 -21.85 5.89 -6.71
CA LEU A 77 -22.46 5.78 -8.04
C LEU A 77 -23.99 5.87 -8.02
N ALA A 78 -24.64 5.38 -6.95
CA ALA A 78 -26.10 5.34 -6.84
C ALA A 78 -26.72 6.69 -6.45
N ASP A 79 -26.11 7.45 -5.52
CA ASP A 79 -26.67 8.72 -5.05
C ASP A 79 -26.04 9.90 -5.79
N LYS A 80 -26.78 10.47 -6.77
CA LYS A 80 -26.37 11.69 -7.50
C LYS A 80 -26.01 12.86 -6.58
N LYS A 81 -26.53 12.91 -5.33
CA LYS A 81 -26.17 13.97 -4.35
C LYS A 81 -24.73 13.83 -3.87
N LEU A 82 -24.11 12.66 -4.05
CA LEU A 82 -22.71 12.38 -3.74
C LEU A 82 -21.79 12.71 -4.91
N HIS A 83 -22.27 13.08 -6.09
CA HIS A 83 -21.41 13.42 -7.23
C HIS A 83 -20.77 14.81 -7.07
N ASN A 84 -19.70 14.86 -6.30
CA ASN A 84 -18.83 16.01 -6.13
C ASN A 84 -17.36 15.58 -6.26
N ALA A 85 -16.45 16.54 -6.48
CA ALA A 85 -15.03 16.27 -6.73
C ALA A 85 -14.38 15.39 -5.65
N THR A 86 -14.68 15.64 -4.38
CA THR A 86 -14.14 14.85 -3.26
C THR A 86 -14.56 13.39 -3.33
N ASN A 87 -15.86 13.15 -3.52
CA ASN A 87 -16.39 11.79 -3.60
C ASN A 87 -15.93 11.08 -4.88
N PHE A 88 -15.64 11.83 -5.95
CA PHE A 88 -15.00 11.28 -7.14
C PHE A 88 -13.60 10.72 -6.79
N PHE A 89 -12.76 11.49 -6.09
CA PHE A 89 -11.44 11.02 -5.66
C PHE A 89 -11.51 9.90 -4.61
N ILE A 90 -12.51 9.92 -3.73
CA ILE A 90 -12.79 8.79 -2.81
C ILE A 90 -13.18 7.54 -3.61
N GLY A 91 -13.96 7.69 -4.68
CA GLY A 91 -14.27 6.60 -5.61
C GLY A 91 -13.02 6.08 -6.33
N ASN A 92 -12.11 6.97 -6.74
CA ASN A 92 -10.82 6.58 -7.32
C ASN A 92 -9.96 5.78 -6.32
N LEU A 93 -9.89 6.21 -5.07
CA LEU A 93 -9.23 5.44 -3.99
C LEU A 93 -9.83 4.05 -3.85
N ALA A 94 -11.16 3.96 -3.76
CA ALA A 94 -11.85 2.67 -3.65
C ALA A 94 -11.58 1.75 -4.85
N ALA A 95 -11.54 2.30 -6.07
CA ALA A 95 -11.21 1.54 -7.27
C ALA A 95 -9.74 1.06 -7.27
N GLY A 96 -8.80 1.90 -6.83
CA GLY A 96 -7.39 1.53 -6.67
C GLY A 96 -7.17 0.44 -5.62
N ASP A 97 -7.84 0.54 -4.47
CA ASP A 97 -7.81 -0.47 -3.41
C ASP A 97 -8.40 -1.81 -3.90
N LEU A 98 -9.49 -1.77 -4.69
CA LEU A 98 -10.07 -2.96 -5.32
C LEU A 98 -9.12 -3.61 -6.31
N LEU A 99 -8.46 -2.81 -7.16
CA LEU A 99 -7.45 -3.31 -8.09
C LEU A 99 -6.33 -4.01 -7.31
N MET A 100 -5.73 -3.35 -6.31
CA MET A 100 -4.67 -3.91 -5.49
C MET A 100 -5.09 -5.22 -4.80
N CYS A 101 -6.28 -5.24 -4.16
CA CYS A 101 -6.74 -6.39 -3.37
C CYS A 101 -7.19 -7.58 -4.21
N LEU A 102 -7.73 -7.36 -5.41
CA LEU A 102 -8.20 -8.43 -6.29
C LEU A 102 -7.09 -9.01 -7.17
N THR A 103 -6.05 -8.22 -7.48
CA THR A 103 -4.96 -8.67 -8.36
C THR A 103 -3.64 -8.83 -7.61
N CYS A 104 -3.12 -7.78 -6.99
CA CYS A 104 -1.75 -7.81 -6.46
C CYS A 104 -1.66 -8.71 -5.22
N VAL A 105 -2.56 -8.55 -4.25
CA VAL A 105 -2.50 -9.30 -2.98
C VAL A 105 -2.52 -10.82 -3.18
N PRO A 106 -3.47 -11.41 -3.94
CA PRO A 106 -3.52 -12.86 -4.11
C PRO A 106 -2.29 -13.40 -4.84
N LEU A 107 -1.79 -12.67 -5.84
CA LEU A 107 -0.60 -13.09 -6.62
C LEU A 107 0.66 -13.05 -5.76
N THR A 108 0.86 -11.98 -4.97
CA THR A 108 2.00 -11.86 -4.05
C THR A 108 1.94 -12.90 -2.93
N VAL A 109 0.75 -13.17 -2.38
CA VAL A 109 0.56 -14.21 -1.34
C VAL A 109 0.82 -15.60 -1.92
N SER A 110 0.35 -15.88 -3.14
CA SER A 110 0.63 -17.15 -3.80
C SER A 110 2.12 -17.34 -4.00
N TYR A 111 2.82 -16.31 -4.49
CA TYR A 111 4.28 -16.35 -4.67
C TYR A 111 5.01 -16.57 -3.33
N ALA A 112 4.60 -15.90 -2.25
CA ALA A 112 5.26 -16.01 -0.95
C ALA A 112 5.10 -17.39 -0.28
N PHE A 113 4.04 -18.15 -0.59
CA PHE A 113 3.72 -19.43 0.05
C PHE A 113 3.76 -20.65 -0.87
N ASP A 114 4.20 -20.48 -2.11
CA ASP A 114 4.47 -21.56 -3.06
C ASP A 114 5.95 -21.96 -2.97
N SER A 115 6.21 -23.26 -2.82
CA SER A 115 7.57 -23.82 -2.79
C SER A 115 8.27 -23.73 -4.14
N HIS A 116 7.52 -23.66 -5.24
CA HIS A 116 8.06 -23.56 -6.60
C HIS A 116 8.25 -22.10 -7.05
N GLY A 117 7.90 -21.13 -6.20
CA GLY A 117 8.03 -19.70 -6.48
C GLY A 117 6.96 -19.16 -7.43
N TRP A 118 7.37 -18.41 -8.45
CA TRP A 118 6.47 -17.62 -9.28
C TRP A 118 5.74 -18.46 -10.36
N ALA A 119 4.44 -18.70 -10.17
CA ALA A 119 3.63 -19.56 -11.04
C ALA A 119 2.90 -18.84 -12.20
N PHE A 120 2.84 -17.50 -12.21
CA PHE A 120 1.94 -16.75 -13.10
C PHE A 120 2.57 -16.31 -14.44
N GLY A 121 3.80 -16.75 -14.71
CA GLY A 121 4.53 -16.45 -15.94
C GLY A 121 5.10 -15.02 -16.00
N ARG A 122 5.90 -14.78 -17.04
CA ARG A 122 6.70 -13.55 -17.17
C ARG A 122 5.90 -12.24 -17.22
N PRO A 123 4.76 -12.11 -17.93
CA PRO A 123 4.03 -10.83 -17.99
C PRO A 123 3.54 -10.36 -16.62
N PHE A 124 3.01 -11.26 -15.80
CA PHE A 124 2.54 -10.92 -14.46
C PHE A 124 3.69 -10.61 -13.50
N CYS A 125 4.88 -11.19 -13.73
CA CYS A 125 6.07 -10.91 -12.93
C CYS A 125 6.46 -9.42 -12.98
N HIS A 126 6.34 -8.77 -14.14
CA HIS A 126 6.58 -7.32 -14.24
C HIS A 126 5.33 -6.49 -13.86
N LEU A 127 4.14 -6.99 -14.19
CA LEU A 127 2.88 -6.25 -14.00
C LEU A 127 2.49 -6.11 -12.53
N VAL A 128 2.70 -7.14 -11.69
CA VAL A 128 2.31 -7.10 -10.28
C VAL A 128 3.09 -6.05 -9.48
N PRO A 129 4.43 -6.01 -9.54
CA PRO A 129 5.21 -4.95 -8.90
C PRO A 129 4.85 -3.56 -9.43
N LEU A 130 4.61 -3.42 -10.74
CA LEU A 130 4.18 -2.17 -11.36
C LEU A 130 2.84 -1.69 -10.77
N LEU A 131 1.83 -2.55 -10.76
CA LEU A 131 0.49 -2.21 -10.26
C LEU A 131 0.51 -1.97 -8.74
N GLN A 132 1.29 -2.75 -7.99
CA GLN A 132 1.43 -2.56 -6.55
C GLN A 132 2.04 -1.18 -6.24
N CYS A 133 3.12 -0.80 -6.90
CA CYS A 133 3.74 0.51 -6.70
C CYS A 133 2.87 1.66 -7.26
N ALA A 134 2.24 1.47 -8.42
CA ALA A 134 1.36 2.47 -9.02
C ALA A 134 0.11 2.73 -8.16
N THR A 135 -0.49 1.71 -7.56
CA THR A 135 -1.66 1.89 -6.68
C THR A 135 -1.30 2.64 -5.39
N VAL A 136 -0.09 2.46 -4.86
CA VAL A 136 0.44 3.26 -3.73
C VAL A 136 0.53 4.74 -4.10
N PHE A 137 1.19 5.06 -5.22
CA PHE A 137 1.29 6.44 -5.68
C PHE A 137 -0.08 7.04 -6.03
N ALA A 138 -0.96 6.25 -6.65
CA ALA A 138 -2.31 6.70 -6.99
C ALA A 138 -3.11 7.04 -5.73
N SER A 139 -2.93 6.28 -4.64
CA SER A 139 -3.54 6.55 -3.34
C SER A 139 -3.01 7.83 -2.70
N VAL A 140 -1.68 8.00 -2.67
CA VAL A 140 -1.01 9.22 -2.17
C VAL A 140 -1.51 10.45 -2.91
N LEU A 141 -1.47 10.42 -4.24
CA LEU A 141 -1.87 11.55 -5.09
C LEU A 141 -3.39 11.82 -5.01
N SER A 142 -4.22 10.79 -4.84
CA SER A 142 -5.65 10.95 -4.64
C SER A 142 -5.96 11.60 -3.29
N LEU A 143 -5.29 11.19 -2.21
CA LEU A 143 -5.41 11.82 -0.88
C LEU A 143 -5.00 13.29 -0.93
N THR A 144 -3.92 13.60 -1.65
CA THR A 144 -3.49 14.98 -1.92
C THR A 144 -4.52 15.75 -2.73
N ALA A 145 -5.12 15.16 -3.76
CA ALA A 145 -6.17 15.80 -4.56
C ALA A 145 -7.41 16.11 -3.70
N ILE A 146 -7.79 15.21 -2.79
CA ILE A 146 -8.89 15.44 -1.84
C ILE A 146 -8.54 16.60 -0.89
N ALA A 147 -7.32 16.64 -0.37
CA ALA A 147 -6.87 17.70 0.52
C ALA A 147 -6.88 19.08 -0.20
N VAL A 148 -6.37 19.14 -1.43
CA VAL A 148 -6.38 20.35 -2.25
C VAL A 148 -7.80 20.80 -2.60
N ASP A 149 -8.70 19.89 -2.99
CA ASP A 149 -10.13 20.21 -3.20
C ASP A 149 -10.75 20.83 -1.94
N ARG A 150 -10.46 20.25 -0.77
CA ARG A 150 -10.95 20.75 0.52
C ARG A 150 -10.38 22.13 0.85
N TYR A 151 -9.10 22.36 0.60
CA TYR A 151 -8.48 23.68 0.72
C TYR A 151 -9.19 24.70 -0.16
N ILE A 152 -9.36 24.42 -1.46
CA ILE A 152 -9.99 25.35 -2.42
C ILE A 152 -11.42 25.71 -1.99
N VAL A 153 -12.22 24.72 -1.59
CA VAL A 153 -13.61 24.93 -1.14
C VAL A 153 -13.71 25.80 0.12
N VAL A 154 -12.66 25.81 0.95
CA VAL A 154 -12.65 26.56 2.22
C VAL A 154 -12.00 27.93 2.06
N ALA A 155 -10.89 28.03 1.34
CA ALA A 155 -10.16 29.27 1.10
C ALA A 155 -10.86 30.16 0.06
N HIS A 156 -11.53 29.57 -0.94
CA HIS A 156 -12.15 30.29 -2.04
C HIS A 156 -13.61 29.87 -2.25
N PRO A 157 -14.54 30.27 -1.37
CA PRO A 157 -15.94 29.85 -1.43
C PRO A 157 -16.69 30.31 -2.70
N VAL A 158 -16.17 31.34 -3.40
CA VAL A 158 -16.79 31.93 -4.61
C VAL A 158 -16.23 31.32 -5.92
N ARG A 159 -15.18 30.49 -5.86
CA ARG A 159 -14.64 29.82 -7.07
C ARG A 159 -15.60 28.71 -7.52
N ARG A 160 -15.76 28.56 -8.85
CA ARG A 160 -16.48 27.42 -9.44
C ARG A 160 -15.83 26.12 -8.97
N ARG A 161 -16.65 25.17 -8.53
CA ARG A 161 -16.21 23.82 -8.21
C ARG A 161 -15.63 23.15 -9.46
N ILE A 162 -14.64 22.29 -9.26
CA ILE A 162 -14.07 21.48 -10.33
C ILE A 162 -15.20 20.67 -10.97
N SER A 163 -15.29 20.71 -12.30
CA SER A 163 -16.26 19.93 -13.05
C SER A 163 -15.93 18.44 -12.97
N VAL A 164 -16.90 17.56 -13.24
CA VAL A 164 -16.65 16.10 -13.28
C VAL A 164 -15.58 15.77 -14.33
N TRP A 165 -15.58 16.47 -15.47
CA TRP A 165 -14.53 16.37 -16.49
C TRP A 165 -13.14 16.75 -15.94
N GLY A 166 -13.04 17.82 -15.16
CA GLY A 166 -11.79 18.19 -14.48
C GLY A 166 -11.33 17.13 -13.48
N CYS A 167 -12.25 16.50 -12.75
CA CYS A 167 -11.91 15.39 -11.84
C CYS A 167 -11.39 14.17 -12.59
N GLY A 168 -11.99 13.86 -13.76
CA GLY A 168 -11.51 12.82 -14.66
C GLY A 168 -10.11 13.11 -15.20
N ALA A 169 -9.84 14.34 -15.63
CA ALA A 169 -8.52 14.75 -16.11
C ALA A 169 -7.45 14.66 -15.00
N VAL A 170 -7.76 15.12 -13.79
CA VAL A 170 -6.86 14.98 -12.62
C VAL A 170 -6.59 13.51 -12.34
N THR A 171 -7.62 12.67 -12.35
CA THR A 171 -7.49 11.23 -12.08
C THR A 171 -6.66 10.53 -13.14
N LEU A 172 -6.84 10.86 -14.42
CA LEU A 172 -5.99 10.35 -15.49
C LEU A 172 -4.53 10.76 -15.26
N GLY A 173 -4.28 12.03 -14.90
CA GLY A 173 -2.94 12.52 -14.55
C GLY A 173 -2.34 11.78 -13.35
N VAL A 174 -3.15 11.49 -12.32
CA VAL A 174 -2.74 10.70 -11.15
C VAL A 174 -2.26 9.32 -11.58
N TRP A 175 -3.01 8.60 -12.40
CA TRP A 175 -2.64 7.26 -12.86
C TRP A 175 -1.42 7.26 -13.76
N LEU A 176 -1.33 8.19 -14.72
CA LEU A 176 -0.17 8.32 -15.61
C LEU A 176 1.12 8.62 -14.82
N LEU A 177 1.04 9.57 -13.88
CA LEU A 177 2.18 9.89 -13.01
C LEU A 177 2.55 8.70 -12.12
N SER A 178 1.56 8.01 -11.56
CA SER A 178 1.78 6.84 -10.70
C SER A 178 2.46 5.69 -11.44
N LEU A 179 2.01 5.41 -12.67
CA LEU A 179 2.64 4.40 -13.53
C LEU A 179 4.06 4.80 -13.92
N ALA A 180 4.30 6.07 -14.23
CA ALA A 180 5.65 6.56 -14.54
C ALA A 180 6.60 6.42 -13.34
N LEU A 181 6.14 6.76 -12.13
CA LEU A 181 6.93 6.62 -10.91
C LEU A 181 7.13 5.16 -10.49
N ALA A 182 6.21 4.27 -10.84
CA ALA A 182 6.28 2.83 -10.57
C ALA A 182 7.04 2.02 -11.64
N ALA A 183 7.38 2.63 -12.78
CA ALA A 183 8.07 1.94 -13.87
C ALA A 183 9.48 1.43 -13.51
N PRO A 184 10.33 2.18 -12.77
CA PRO A 184 11.68 1.72 -12.45
C PRO A 184 11.75 0.34 -11.76
N PRO A 185 11.06 0.08 -10.62
CA PRO A 185 11.15 -1.22 -9.96
C PRO A 185 10.62 -2.37 -10.83
N SER A 186 9.59 -2.12 -11.64
CA SER A 186 9.08 -3.11 -12.61
C SER A 186 10.07 -3.41 -13.73
N TYR A 187 10.79 -2.40 -14.21
CA TYR A 187 11.83 -2.54 -15.23
C TYR A 187 13.04 -3.34 -14.72
N TYR A 188 13.42 -3.13 -13.46
CA TYR A 188 14.50 -3.88 -12.80
C TYR A 188 14.04 -5.23 -12.23
N THR A 189 12.76 -5.60 -12.34
CA THR A 189 12.30 -6.95 -11.99
C THR A 189 12.72 -7.92 -13.07
N ASP A 190 13.39 -9.03 -12.73
CA ASP A 190 13.68 -10.11 -13.69
C ASP A 190 12.87 -11.38 -13.38
N TYR A 191 12.54 -12.10 -14.45
CA TYR A 191 11.95 -13.44 -14.40
C TYR A 191 13.05 -14.46 -14.65
N LEU A 192 13.40 -15.23 -13.62
CA LEU A 192 14.43 -16.28 -13.69
C LEU A 192 13.79 -17.65 -13.48
N ASP A 193 13.88 -18.49 -14.50
CA ASP A 193 13.45 -19.88 -14.44
C ASP A 193 14.67 -20.79 -14.19
N LEU A 194 14.75 -21.37 -12.99
CA LEU A 194 15.87 -22.22 -12.58
C LEU A 194 15.60 -23.71 -12.85
N ARG A 195 14.41 -24.07 -13.36
CA ARG A 195 14.10 -25.47 -13.70
C ARG A 195 15.13 -26.11 -14.65
N PRO A 196 15.67 -25.40 -15.67
CA PRO A 196 16.72 -25.95 -16.54
C PRO A 196 18.05 -26.26 -15.83
N THR A 197 18.32 -25.63 -14.67
CA THR A 197 19.54 -25.89 -13.88
C THR A 197 19.35 -27.02 -12.85
N GLY A 198 18.18 -27.66 -12.84
CA GLY A 198 17.83 -28.76 -11.92
C GLY A 198 17.21 -28.29 -10.60
N ILE A 199 16.95 -26.99 -10.44
CA ILE A 199 16.30 -26.41 -9.26
C ILE A 199 14.85 -26.06 -9.64
N ASP A 200 13.88 -26.72 -9.02
CA ASP A 200 12.46 -26.49 -9.31
C ASP A 200 11.92 -25.22 -8.63
N LEU A 201 12.42 -24.06 -9.08
CA LEU A 201 12.11 -22.73 -8.55
C LEU A 201 12.07 -21.68 -9.66
N VAL A 202 11.05 -20.83 -9.65
CA VAL A 202 10.96 -19.64 -10.50
C VAL A 202 11.00 -18.40 -9.63
N VAL A 203 11.94 -17.49 -9.91
CA VAL A 203 12.16 -16.27 -9.13
C VAL A 203 11.65 -15.06 -9.91
N CYS A 204 10.93 -14.18 -9.22
CA CYS A 204 10.44 -12.91 -9.75
C CYS A 204 10.77 -11.81 -8.74
N GLU A 205 11.94 -11.17 -8.90
CA GLU A 205 12.50 -10.21 -7.93
C GLU A 205 13.22 -9.06 -8.63
N GLU A 206 13.52 -8.01 -7.87
CA GLU A 206 14.20 -6.81 -8.35
C GLU A 206 15.73 -6.97 -8.37
N PHE A 207 16.32 -6.94 -9.57
CA PHE A 207 17.76 -6.99 -9.81
C PHE A 207 18.28 -5.62 -10.25
N TRP A 208 18.50 -4.76 -9.27
CA TRP A 208 19.13 -3.46 -9.49
C TRP A 208 20.64 -3.63 -9.75
N PRO A 209 21.24 -2.83 -10.64
CA PRO A 209 22.67 -2.91 -10.92
C PRO A 209 23.51 -2.56 -9.68
N ASN A 210 24.39 -3.48 -9.25
CA ASN A 210 25.26 -3.34 -8.07
C ASN A 210 26.27 -2.17 -8.14
N SER A 211 26.45 -1.57 -9.31
CA SER A 211 27.42 -0.49 -9.54
C SER A 211 26.96 0.90 -9.07
N GLY A 212 25.85 1.03 -8.33
CA GLY A 212 25.42 2.33 -7.78
C GLY A 212 24.31 2.26 -6.72
N ASN A 213 24.22 3.32 -5.90
CA ASN A 213 23.20 3.50 -4.85
C ASN A 213 21.79 3.82 -5.39
N LEU A 214 21.45 3.35 -6.60
CA LEU A 214 20.23 3.75 -7.31
C LEU A 214 18.97 3.17 -6.65
N ARG A 215 19.02 1.90 -6.22
CA ARG A 215 17.96 1.24 -5.45
C ARG A 215 17.66 2.00 -4.16
N LEU A 216 18.71 2.29 -3.38
CA LEU A 216 18.62 3.07 -2.15
C LEU A 216 18.05 4.48 -2.39
N LEU A 217 18.50 5.18 -3.44
CA LEU A 217 17.99 6.49 -3.81
C LEU A 217 16.50 6.44 -4.15
N TYR A 218 16.08 5.40 -4.87
CA TYR A 218 14.67 5.18 -5.21
C TYR A 218 13.81 4.86 -3.98
N SER A 219 14.28 3.99 -3.08
CA SER A 219 13.62 3.69 -1.80
C SER A 219 13.47 4.95 -0.94
N CYS A 220 14.52 5.78 -0.85
CA CYS A 220 14.45 7.09 -0.18
C CYS A 220 13.44 8.03 -0.86
N PHE A 221 13.44 8.08 -2.20
CA PHE A 221 12.53 8.91 -2.96
C PHE A 221 11.07 8.49 -2.74
N ILE A 222 10.76 7.19 -2.75
CA ILE A 222 9.43 6.66 -2.44
C ILE A 222 9.02 7.07 -1.03
N LEU A 223 9.89 6.87 -0.04
CA LEU A 223 9.60 7.18 1.35
C LEU A 223 9.36 8.68 1.55
N ILE A 224 10.19 9.55 0.97
CA ILE A 224 10.01 10.99 1.09
C ILE A 224 8.73 11.43 0.36
N THR A 225 8.54 11.00 -0.88
CA THR A 225 7.41 11.41 -1.72
C THR A 225 6.08 10.94 -1.13
N SER A 226 6.00 9.68 -0.70
CA SER A 226 4.77 9.08 -0.18
C SER A 226 4.33 9.65 1.17
N TYR A 227 5.21 10.30 1.92
CA TYR A 227 4.92 10.85 3.23
C TYR A 227 4.86 12.38 3.22
N MET A 228 5.84 13.05 2.63
CA MET A 228 5.90 14.51 2.62
C MET A 228 4.76 15.12 1.81
N ILE A 229 4.43 14.56 0.65
CA ILE A 229 3.37 15.13 -0.20
C ILE A 229 2.00 15.09 0.51
N PRO A 230 1.53 13.94 1.06
CA PRO A 230 0.29 13.92 1.82
C PRO A 230 0.35 14.80 3.07
N LEU A 231 1.42 14.73 3.86
CA LEU A 231 1.52 15.48 5.12
C LEU A 231 1.49 16.98 4.90
N LEU A 232 2.24 17.49 3.91
CA LEU A 232 2.22 18.91 3.56
C LEU A 232 0.84 19.34 3.05
N SER A 233 0.20 18.54 2.20
CA SER A 233 -1.13 18.84 1.67
C SER A 233 -2.19 18.93 2.77
N VAL A 234 -2.19 17.97 3.70
CA VAL A 234 -3.07 17.97 4.87
C VAL A 234 -2.77 19.16 5.77
N SER A 235 -1.50 19.45 6.03
CA SER A 235 -1.07 20.55 6.91
C SER A 235 -1.51 21.91 6.37
N VAL A 236 -1.25 22.18 5.10
CA VAL A 236 -1.68 23.42 4.42
C VAL A 236 -3.20 23.55 4.46
N SER A 237 -3.91 22.46 4.17
CA SER A 237 -5.38 22.42 4.22
C SER A 237 -5.90 22.69 5.63
N TYR A 238 -5.30 22.10 6.66
CA TYR A 238 -5.68 22.33 8.07
C TYR A 238 -5.48 23.78 8.50
N CYS A 239 -4.31 24.34 8.20
CA CYS A 239 -3.95 25.70 8.55
C CYS A 239 -4.92 26.68 7.89
N ALA A 240 -5.19 26.52 6.60
CA ALA A 240 -6.13 27.36 5.87
C ALA A 240 -7.55 27.30 6.43
N ILE A 241 -8.03 26.10 6.80
CA ILE A 241 -9.34 25.93 7.42
C ILE A 241 -9.38 26.62 8.78
N THR A 242 -8.36 26.44 9.60
CA THR A 242 -8.30 27.05 10.94
C THR A 242 -8.29 28.57 10.86
N ILE A 243 -7.51 29.14 9.93
CA ILE A 243 -7.47 30.58 9.68
C ILE A 243 -8.82 31.09 9.15
N SER A 244 -9.43 30.37 8.20
CA SER A 244 -10.74 30.73 7.65
C SER A 244 -11.82 30.74 8.73
N LEU A 245 -11.87 29.70 9.58
CA LEU A 245 -12.80 29.63 10.70
C LEU A 245 -12.57 30.74 11.71
N LYS A 246 -11.32 31.13 12.00
CA LYS A 246 -11.01 32.26 12.88
C LYS A 246 -11.43 33.60 12.26
N ARG A 247 -11.25 33.81 10.96
CA ARG A 247 -11.65 35.05 10.25
C ARG A 247 -13.17 35.21 10.12
N TYR A 248 -13.91 34.11 9.97
CA TYR A 248 -15.38 34.14 9.87
C TYR A 248 -16.10 34.14 11.22
N SER A 249 -15.39 33.94 12.34
CA SER A 249 -15.89 34.24 13.69
C SER A 249 -15.86 35.76 13.92
N VAL A 250 -16.78 36.47 13.27
CA VAL A 250 -17.11 37.85 13.62
C VAL A 250 -17.65 37.87 15.06
N PRO A 251 -17.36 38.89 15.90
CA PRO A 251 -17.91 38.96 17.26
C PRO A 251 -19.44 39.03 17.20
N GLY A 252 -20.09 37.95 17.61
CA GLY A 252 -21.55 37.77 17.56
C GLY A 252 -21.91 36.28 17.65
N GLU A 253 -23.06 35.95 18.22
CA GLU A 253 -23.47 34.57 18.42
C GLU A 253 -23.66 33.87 17.06
N PRO A 254 -22.87 32.82 16.74
CA PRO A 254 -22.96 32.19 15.44
C PRO A 254 -24.33 31.53 15.28
N SER A 255 -25.01 31.80 14.16
CA SER A 255 -26.26 31.10 13.84
C SER A 255 -26.07 29.58 13.92
N ASN A 256 -27.09 28.86 14.41
CA ASN A 256 -27.11 27.40 14.49
C ASN A 256 -26.72 26.71 13.16
N SER A 257 -27.00 27.34 12.02
CA SER A 257 -26.58 26.86 10.69
C SER A 257 -25.07 27.01 10.45
N GLN A 258 -24.49 28.15 10.84
CA GLN A 258 -23.05 28.46 10.76
C GLN A 258 -22.23 27.48 11.61
N GLN A 259 -22.69 27.19 12.83
CA GLN A 259 -22.01 26.29 13.77
C GLN A 259 -22.06 24.83 13.29
N ARG A 260 -23.22 24.36 12.81
CA ARG A 260 -23.37 23.02 12.20
C ARG A 260 -22.51 22.87 10.94
N TRP A 261 -22.38 23.92 10.14
CA TRP A 261 -21.56 23.90 8.93
C TRP A 261 -20.05 23.84 9.25
N SER A 262 -19.59 24.61 10.23
CA SER A 262 -18.21 24.54 10.76
C SER A 262 -17.87 23.15 11.31
N GLN A 263 -18.77 22.55 12.11
CA GLN A 263 -18.58 21.20 12.62
C GLN A 263 -18.50 20.13 11.52
N ARG A 264 -19.35 20.21 10.49
CA ARG A 264 -19.29 19.28 9.34
C ARG A 264 -17.96 19.39 8.59
N ARG A 265 -17.44 20.61 8.39
CA ARG A 265 -16.12 20.85 7.77
C ARG A 265 -15.00 20.25 8.61
N LYS A 266 -14.98 20.50 9.93
CA LYS A 266 -14.00 19.92 10.86
C LYS A 266 -14.04 18.39 10.85
N LYS A 267 -15.24 17.79 10.89
CA LYS A 267 -15.40 16.33 10.82
C LYS A 267 -14.84 15.76 9.51
N THR A 268 -15.19 16.38 8.37
CA THR A 268 -14.69 15.95 7.05
C THR A 268 -13.17 16.00 6.98
N PHE A 269 -12.57 17.07 7.53
CA PHE A 269 -11.13 17.23 7.59
C PHE A 269 -10.46 16.21 8.53
N SER A 270 -11.04 16.00 9.72
CA SER A 270 -10.54 14.99 10.67
C SER A 270 -10.53 13.60 10.07
N LEU A 271 -11.50 13.27 9.20
CA LEU A 271 -11.53 12.00 8.49
C LEU A 271 -10.46 11.92 7.39
N LEU A 272 -10.16 13.03 6.72
CA LEU A 272 -9.05 13.10 5.77
C LEU A 272 -7.68 12.96 6.45
N VAL A 273 -7.49 13.59 7.61
CA VAL A 273 -6.28 13.38 8.44
C VAL A 273 -6.20 11.91 8.85
N ALA A 274 -7.30 11.33 9.33
CA ALA A 274 -7.35 9.93 9.73
C ALA A 274 -6.99 9.00 8.57
N SER A 275 -7.49 9.24 7.35
CA SER A 275 -7.14 8.40 6.18
C SER A 275 -5.67 8.52 5.80
N VAL A 276 -5.10 9.74 5.83
CA VAL A 276 -3.67 9.95 5.52
C VAL A 276 -2.77 9.31 6.57
N LEU A 277 -3.11 9.45 7.86
CA LEU A 277 -2.35 8.82 8.94
C LEU A 277 -2.48 7.30 8.91
N ALA A 278 -3.67 6.76 8.67
CA ALA A 278 -3.87 5.32 8.55
C ALA A 278 -3.03 4.75 7.40
N PHE A 279 -3.04 5.39 6.23
CA PHE A 279 -2.19 5.01 5.11
C PHE A 279 -0.70 5.07 5.48
N ALA A 280 -0.22 6.21 5.99
CA ALA A 280 1.18 6.38 6.36
C ALA A 280 1.66 5.35 7.39
N LEU A 281 0.88 5.12 8.46
CA LEU A 281 1.26 4.18 9.52
C LEU A 281 1.25 2.72 9.05
N CYS A 282 0.36 2.36 8.11
CA CYS A 282 0.30 0.99 7.60
C CYS A 282 1.44 0.68 6.63
N TRP A 283 1.86 1.66 5.83
CA TRP A 283 2.93 1.48 4.85
C TRP A 283 4.32 1.66 5.45
N LEU A 284 4.45 2.33 6.59
CA LEU A 284 5.75 2.63 7.22
C LEU A 284 6.58 1.39 7.55
N PRO A 285 6.03 0.33 8.18
CA PRO A 285 6.82 -0.85 8.51
C PRO A 285 7.44 -1.51 7.28
N LEU A 286 6.70 -1.58 6.17
CA LEU A 286 7.19 -2.18 4.93
C LEU A 286 8.27 -1.32 4.28
N GLN A 287 8.07 0.00 4.21
CA GLN A 287 9.05 0.90 3.61
C GLN A 287 10.35 0.99 4.43
N VAL A 288 10.23 1.01 5.76
CA VAL A 288 11.40 0.99 6.66
C VAL A 288 12.14 -0.34 6.53
N LEU A 289 11.42 -1.47 6.47
CA LEU A 289 12.05 -2.76 6.27
C LEU A 289 12.81 -2.81 4.95
N ASN A 290 12.17 -2.43 3.83
CA ASN A 290 12.82 -2.41 2.52
C ASN A 290 14.08 -1.51 2.51
N LEU A 291 13.99 -0.33 3.15
CA LEU A 291 15.15 0.56 3.29
C LEU A 291 16.28 -0.07 4.12
N LEU A 292 15.96 -0.78 5.19
CA LEU A 292 16.97 -1.48 5.99
C LEU A 292 17.64 -2.63 5.21
N LEU A 293 16.86 -3.36 4.41
CA LEU A 293 17.38 -4.40 3.51
C LEU A 293 18.33 -3.81 2.46
N ASP A 294 18.04 -2.60 1.97
CA ASP A 294 18.89 -1.91 1.01
C ASP A 294 20.18 -1.33 1.65
N LEU A 295 20.15 -1.00 2.94
CA LEU A 295 21.29 -0.42 3.67
C LEU A 295 22.24 -1.47 4.27
N ASP A 296 21.72 -2.64 4.62
CA ASP A 296 22.47 -3.75 5.23
C ASP A 296 22.32 -5.03 4.39
N PRO A 297 22.95 -5.09 3.20
CA PRO A 297 22.89 -6.26 2.31
C PRO A 297 23.57 -7.50 2.93
N ASP A 298 24.41 -7.32 3.96
CA ASP A 298 25.09 -8.41 4.68
C ASP A 298 24.26 -8.98 5.85
N PHE A 299 23.08 -8.41 6.13
CA PHE A 299 22.17 -8.85 7.18
C PHE A 299 22.80 -8.91 8.58
N HIS A 300 23.73 -8.00 8.88
CA HIS A 300 24.41 -7.94 10.18
C HIS A 300 23.46 -7.59 11.33
N ILE A 301 22.38 -6.85 11.04
CA ILE A 301 21.43 -6.34 12.04
C ILE A 301 20.21 -7.26 12.20
N MET A 302 19.77 -7.91 11.12
CA MET A 302 18.54 -8.71 11.07
C MET A 302 18.85 -10.15 10.64
N GLY A 303 18.71 -11.11 11.56
CA GLY A 303 18.99 -12.51 11.25
C GLY A 303 18.19 -13.02 10.04
N LYS A 304 18.90 -13.56 9.03
CA LYS A 304 18.37 -14.06 7.74
C LYS A 304 17.14 -14.99 7.90
N ARG A 305 17.06 -15.71 9.02
CA ARG A 305 15.96 -16.61 9.39
C ARG A 305 14.59 -15.93 9.53
N TYR A 306 14.51 -14.69 10.02
CA TYR A 306 13.23 -14.03 10.35
C TYR A 306 12.76 -13.05 9.28
N ILE A 307 13.58 -12.81 8.27
CA ILE A 307 13.38 -11.72 7.31
C ILE A 307 12.14 -11.90 6.46
N ASN A 308 11.90 -13.12 5.98
CA ASN A 308 10.74 -13.48 5.17
C ASN A 308 9.44 -13.33 5.98
N VAL A 309 9.46 -13.78 7.24
CA VAL A 309 8.32 -13.62 8.15
C VAL A 309 8.04 -12.14 8.42
N LEU A 310 9.09 -11.35 8.66
CA LEU A 310 8.95 -9.91 8.89
C LEU A 310 8.43 -9.19 7.63
N GLN A 311 8.93 -9.54 6.45
CA GLN A 311 8.47 -8.99 5.18
C GLN A 311 6.97 -9.28 4.96
N VAL A 312 6.53 -10.52 5.21
CA VAL A 312 5.12 -10.91 5.09
C VAL A 312 4.25 -10.23 6.15
N CYS A 313 4.74 -10.04 7.38
CA CYS A 313 4.08 -9.26 8.43
C CYS A 313 3.90 -7.79 8.01
N CYS A 314 4.97 -7.13 7.60
CA CYS A 314 4.96 -5.73 7.18
C CYS A 314 4.08 -5.54 5.94
N HIS A 315 4.13 -6.47 4.99
CA HIS A 315 3.27 -6.48 3.82
C HIS A 315 1.80 -6.63 4.20
N LEU A 316 1.47 -7.52 5.14
CA LEU A 316 0.09 -7.68 5.63
C LEU A 316 -0.44 -6.38 6.27
N VAL A 317 0.39 -5.71 7.07
CA VAL A 317 0.04 -4.41 7.67
C VAL A 317 -0.17 -3.35 6.59
N ALA A 318 0.69 -3.29 5.57
CA ALA A 318 0.52 -2.38 4.45
C ALA A 318 -0.81 -2.64 3.69
N MET A 319 -1.10 -3.90 3.35
CA MET A 319 -2.35 -4.27 2.66
C MET A 319 -3.61 -3.96 3.48
N SER A 320 -3.52 -4.00 4.82
CA SER A 320 -4.64 -3.63 5.68
C SER A 320 -5.08 -2.17 5.51
N SER A 321 -4.26 -1.30 4.91
CA SER A 321 -4.61 0.10 4.65
C SER A 321 -5.90 0.24 3.83
N ALA A 322 -6.12 -0.67 2.88
CA ALA A 322 -7.29 -0.71 2.01
C ALA A 322 -8.61 -0.95 2.79
N CYS A 323 -8.53 -1.59 3.97
CA CYS A 323 -9.69 -1.85 4.81
C CYS A 323 -10.20 -0.57 5.48
N TYR A 324 -9.33 0.37 5.85
CA TYR A 324 -9.74 1.52 6.67
C TYR A 324 -10.53 2.58 5.89
N ASN A 325 -10.22 2.74 4.59
CA ASN A 325 -10.82 3.77 3.72
C ASN A 325 -12.37 3.72 3.74
N PRO A 326 -13.02 2.56 3.48
CA PRO A 326 -14.48 2.42 3.62
C PRO A 326 -15.03 2.83 4.97
N PHE A 327 -14.42 2.41 6.08
CA PHE A 327 -14.95 2.73 7.41
C PHE A 327 -14.82 4.22 7.74
N ILE A 328 -13.69 4.83 7.37
CA ILE A 328 -13.44 6.26 7.55
C ILE A 328 -14.49 7.06 6.77
N TYR A 329 -14.68 6.80 5.48
CA TYR A 329 -15.62 7.56 4.65
C TYR A 329 -17.10 7.18 4.88
N ALA A 330 -17.41 5.94 5.26
CA ALA A 330 -18.76 5.54 5.69
C ALA A 330 -19.21 6.33 6.93
N SER A 331 -18.29 6.62 7.85
CA SER A 331 -18.57 7.44 9.04
C SER A 331 -18.90 8.91 8.72
N LEU A 332 -18.54 9.40 7.52
CA LEU A 332 -18.84 10.74 7.02
C LEU A 332 -20.33 10.87 6.66
N HIS A 333 -20.92 9.83 6.08
CA HIS A 333 -22.28 9.87 5.56
C HIS A 333 -23.30 9.39 6.60
N SER A 334 -24.10 10.33 7.14
CA SER A 334 -25.18 10.02 8.08
C SER A 334 -26.21 9.01 7.53
N LYS A 335 -26.41 8.98 6.20
CA LYS A 335 -27.25 7.99 5.51
C LYS A 335 -26.66 6.59 5.53
N VAL A 336 -25.34 6.45 5.34
CA VAL A 336 -24.63 5.17 5.42
C VAL A 336 -24.70 4.63 6.86
N ARG A 337 -24.55 5.50 7.87
CA ARG A 337 -24.79 5.13 9.28
C ARG A 337 -26.21 4.62 9.54
N MET A 338 -27.22 5.16 8.84
CA MET A 338 -28.61 4.70 8.95
C MET A 338 -28.85 3.37 8.25
N HIS A 339 -28.30 3.18 7.04
CA HIS A 339 -28.38 1.89 6.34
C HIS A 339 -27.60 0.79 7.09
N LEU A 340 -26.37 1.05 7.54
CA LEU A 340 -25.60 0.12 8.37
C LEU A 340 -26.32 -0.21 9.68
N LYS A 341 -26.93 0.77 10.37
CA LYS A 341 -27.77 0.50 11.54
C LYS A 341 -29.03 -0.30 11.20
N GLY A 342 -29.63 -0.09 10.02
CA GLY A 342 -30.79 -0.85 9.56
C GLY A 342 -30.46 -2.33 9.29
N TYR A 343 -29.26 -2.62 8.78
CA TYR A 343 -28.78 -3.99 8.53
C TYR A 343 -28.20 -4.67 9.80
N LEU A 344 -27.49 -3.93 10.66
CA LEU A 344 -26.84 -4.47 11.86
C LEU A 344 -27.74 -4.47 13.11
N CYS A 345 -28.80 -3.66 13.13
CA CYS A 345 -29.78 -3.61 14.21
C CYS A 345 -31.22 -3.58 13.65
N PRO A 346 -31.77 -4.72 13.20
CA PRO A 346 -33.15 -4.82 12.69
C PRO A 346 -34.20 -4.41 13.73
N CYS A 347 -33.86 -4.55 15.03
CA CYS A 347 -34.79 -4.42 16.14
C CYS A 347 -35.36 -3.00 16.35
N HIS A 348 -34.65 -1.94 15.92
CA HIS A 348 -35.12 -0.57 16.13
C HIS A 348 -36.18 -0.12 15.11
N ASN A 349 -36.19 -0.71 13.91
CA ASN A 349 -37.20 -0.40 12.88
C ASN A 349 -38.53 -1.12 13.15
N HIS A 350 -38.52 -2.27 13.84
CA HIS A 350 -39.74 -2.97 14.21
C HIS A 350 -40.53 -2.24 15.31
N GLN A 351 -39.83 -1.56 16.23
CA GLN A 351 -40.46 -0.83 17.34
C GLN A 351 -41.15 0.45 16.87
N ARG A 352 -40.59 1.17 15.87
CA ARG A 352 -41.26 2.34 15.26
C ARG A 352 -42.51 1.97 14.45
N ARG A 353 -42.46 0.88 13.68
CA ARG A 353 -43.63 0.41 12.89
C ARG A 353 -44.78 -0.12 13.74
N MET A 354 -44.51 -0.60 14.96
CA MET A 354 -45.56 -1.02 15.88
C MET A 354 -46.24 0.18 16.56
N VAL A 355 -45.49 1.24 16.89
CA VAL A 355 -46.05 2.47 17.49
C VAL A 355 -46.91 3.26 16.50
N GLU A 356 -46.55 3.28 15.21
CA GLU A 356 -47.36 3.90 14.15
C GLU A 356 -48.63 3.10 13.78
N ARG A 357 -48.75 1.83 14.20
CA ARG A 357 -49.97 1.01 14.03
C ARG A 357 -50.87 0.99 15.26
N SER A 358 -50.39 1.50 16.40
CA SER A 358 -51.14 1.61 17.66
C SER A 358 -51.59 3.04 17.97
N SER A 359 -51.37 3.97 17.05
CA SER A 359 -51.89 5.36 17.06
C SER A 359 -52.93 5.49 15.95
#